data_AF-A0A6B0CM06-F1
#
_entry.id   AF-A0A6B0CM06-F1
#
_cell.length_a   1.000
_cell.length_b   1.000
_cell.length_c   1.000
_cell.angle_alpha   90.00
_cell.angle_beta   90.00
_cell.angle_gamma   90.00
#
_symmetry.space_group_name_H-M   'P 1'
#
loop_
_entity.id
_entity.type
_entity.pdbx_description
1 polymer ?
#
loop_
_entity_poly.entity_id
_entity_poly.type
_entity_poly.pdbx_seq_one_letter_code
_entity_poly.pdbx_strand_id
1 'polypeptide(L)' 'GIDQSRIVKSVKELSKKGYLNKCRDPHDSRNVIIVVSVKQHNYIKNILSEININET' A
#
# COMPACT_ATOMS: atom_id res chain seq x y z
N GLY A 1 0.11 17.54 10.52
CA GLY A 1 0.41 16.10 10.58
C GLY A 1 -0.52 15.36 9.62
N ILE A 2 -0.07 14.24 9.04
CA ILE A 2 -0.90 13.44 8.14
C ILE A 2 -2.10 12.90 8.94
N ASP A 3 -3.31 13.06 8.40
CA ASP A 3 -4.55 12.59 9.03
C ASP A 3 -4.58 11.05 9.05
N GLN A 4 -4.66 10.47 10.25
CA GLN A 4 -4.69 9.02 10.43
C GLN A 4 -5.88 8.36 9.74
N SER A 5 -7.05 9.01 9.69
CA SER A 5 -8.23 8.50 8.99
C SER A 5 -8.00 8.43 7.48
N ARG A 6 -7.24 9.39 6.91
CA ARG A 6 -6.84 9.37 5.50
C ARG A 6 -5.90 8.19 5.22
N ILE A 7 -4.91 7.95 6.09
CA ILE A 7 -4.00 6.80 5.95
C ILE A 7 -4.80 5.48 5.96
N VAL A 8 -5.69 5.29 6.93
CA VAL A 8 -6.50 4.06 7.05
C VAL A 8 -7.37 3.84 5.81
N LYS A 9 -8.02 4.89 5.30
CA LYS A 9 -8.82 4.83 4.07
C LYS A 9 -7.95 4.47 2.86
N SER A 10 -6.79 5.10 2.70
CA SER A 10 -5.85 4.81 1.60
C SER A 10 -5.34 3.37 1.66
N VAL A 11 -4.93 2.86 2.83
CA VAL A 11 -4.47 1.48 3.00
C VAL A 11 -5.59 0.48 2.66
N LYS A 12 -6.83 0.77 3.06
CA LYS A 12 -8.00 -0.07 2.71
C LYS A 12 -8.23 -0.13 1.21
N GLU A 13 -8.19 1.01 0.53
CA GLU A 13 -8.38 1.09 -0.92
C GLU A 13 -7.25 0.42 -1.70
N LEU A 14 -6.00 0.69 -1.35
CA LEU A 14 -4.84 0.05 -2.00
C LEU A 14 -4.86 -1.47 -1.83
N SER A 15 -5.28 -1.96 -0.66
CA SER A 15 -5.49 -3.38 -0.41
C SER A 15 -6.60 -3.97 -1.28
N LYS A 16 -7.74 -3.27 -1.41
CA LYS A 16 -8.86 -3.71 -2.26
C LYS A 16 -8.47 -3.78 -3.73
N LYS A 17 -7.63 -2.85 -4.19
CA LYS A 17 -7.11 -2.82 -5.57
C LYS A 17 -5.93 -3.78 -5.80
N GLY A 18 -5.50 -4.51 -4.78
CA GLY A 18 -4.46 -5.53 -4.90
C GLY A 18 -3.02 -5.01 -4.90
N TYR A 19 -2.78 -3.73 -4.58
CA TYR A 19 -1.42 -3.18 -4.49
C TYR A 19 -0.65 -3.68 -3.28
N LEU A 20 -1.35 -4.01 -2.19
CA LEU A 20 -0.75 -4.51 -0.96
C LEU A 20 -1.71 -5.48 -0.26
N ASN A 21 -1.14 -6.30 0.62
CA ASN A 21 -1.90 -7.08 1.57
C ASN A 21 -1.82 -6.42 2.96
N LYS A 22 -2.83 -6.67 3.78
CA LYS A 22 -2.81 -6.25 5.18
C LYS A 22 -3.36 -7.36 6.06
N CYS A 23 -2.76 -7.54 7.23
CA CYS A 23 -3.24 -8.42 8.27
C CYS A 23 -3.11 -7.74 9.64
N ARG A 24 -3.73 -8.35 10.66
CA ARG A 24 -3.49 -7.98 12.05
C ARG A 24 -2.26 -8.71 12.55
N ASP A 25 -1.48 -8.05 13.39
CA ASP A 25 -0.40 -8.70 14.12
C ASP A 25 -1.00 -9.79 15.03
N PRO A 26 -0.49 -11.04 14.99
CA PRO A 26 -0.98 -12.12 15.83
C PRO A 26 -0.70 -11.92 17.33
N HIS A 27 0.28 -11.08 17.69
CA HIS A 27 0.67 -10.80 19.07
C HIS A 27 -0.01 -9.54 19.65
N ASP A 28 -0.36 -8.55 18.82
CA ASP A 28 -1.17 -7.39 19.22
C ASP A 28 -2.11 -6.94 18.10
N SER A 29 -3.39 -7.28 18.22
CA SER A 29 -4.43 -6.96 17.23
C SER A 29 -4.62 -5.46 16.95
N ARG A 30 -4.11 -4.55 17.79
CA ARG A 30 -4.15 -3.11 17.52
C ARG A 30 -3.24 -2.73 16.36
N ASN A 31 -2.18 -3.49 16.14
CA ASN A 31 -1.24 -3.28 15.06
C ASN A 31 -1.76 -3.87 13.74
N VAL A 32 -1.49 -3.15 12.66
CA VAL A 32 -1.77 -3.59 11.29
C VAL A 32 -0.44 -3.78 10.58
N ILE A 33 -0.21 -4.99 10.06
CA ILE A 33 0.98 -5.31 9.28
C ILE A 33 0.62 -5.16 7.80
N ILE A 34 1.39 -4.35 7.09
CA ILE A 34 1.29 -4.20 5.64
C ILE A 34 2.34 -5.10 5.00
N VAL A 35 1.92 -5.92 4.04
CA VAL A 35 2.78 -6.86 3.33
C VAL A 35 2.68 -6.60 1.84
N VAL A 36 3.82 -6.51 1.17
CA VAL A 36 3.90 -6.33 -0.29
C VAL A 36 4.67 -7.50 -0.86
N SER A 37 4.01 -8.30 -1.70
CA SER A 37 4.68 -9.38 -2.44
C SER A 37 5.60 -8.84 -3.53
N VAL A 38 6.55 -9.65 -3.99
CA VAL A 38 7.44 -9.29 -5.12
C VAL A 38 6.64 -8.89 -6.37
N LYS A 39 5.54 -9.61 -6.68
CA LYS A 39 4.66 -9.28 -7.80
C LYS A 39 4.03 -7.89 -7.65
N GLN A 40 3.52 -7.58 -6.46
CA GLN A 40 2.93 -6.27 -6.14
C GLN A 40 3.98 -5.15 -6.20
N HIS A 41 5.17 -5.39 -5.64
CA HIS A 41 6.27 -4.45 -5.69
C HIS A 41 6.65 -4.10 -7.15
N ASN A 42 6.81 -5.10 -8.01
CA ASN A 42 7.15 -4.87 -9.41
C ASN A 42 6.05 -4.10 -10.15
N TYR A 43 4.78 -4.41 -9.86
CA TYR A 43 3.65 -3.66 -10.43
C TYR A 43 3.63 -2.20 -9.99
N ILE A 44 3.84 -1.92 -8.69
CA ILE A 44 3.94 -0.56 -8.16
C ILE A 44 5.11 0.18 -8.81
N LYS A 45 6.27 -0.47 -8.92
CA LYS A 45 7.46 0.11 -9.55
C LYS A 45 7.20 0.53 -10.99
N ASN A 46 6.51 -0.31 -11.76
CA ASN A 46 6.18 0.00 -13.15
C ASN A 46 5.27 1.23 -13.25
N ILE A 47 4.21 1.31 -12.44
CA ILE A 47 3.32 2.48 -12.41
C ILE A 47 4.10 3.76 -12.06
N LEU A 48 4.96 3.70 -11.04
CA LEU A 48 5.75 4.85 -10.65
C LEU A 48 6.71 5.27 -11.78
N SER A 49 7.30 4.32 -12.50
CA SER A 49 8.15 4.64 -13.65
C SER A 49 7.37 5.28 -14.80
N GLU A 50 6.13 4.85 -15.08
CA GLU A 50 5.27 5.46 -16.11
C GLU A 50 4.93 6.91 -15.76
N ILE A 51 4.64 7.19 -14.48
CA ILE A 51 4.36 8.56 -14.02
C ILE A 51 5.61 9.43 -14.17
N ASN A 52 6.77 8.92 -13.78
CA ASN A 52 8.04 9.67 -13.84
C ASN A 52 8.49 9.99 -15.27
N ILE A 53 8.07 9.21 -16.27
CA ILE A 53 8.35 9.46 -17.69
C ILE A 53 7.48 10.62 -18.23
N ASN A 54 6.30 10.85 -17.65
CA ASN A 54 5.35 11.88 -18.10
C ASN A 54 5.63 13.27 -17.53
N GLU A 55 6.72 13.46 -16.78
CA GLU A 55 7.19 14.77 -16.26
C GLU A 55 8.32 15.39 -17.12
N THR A 56 8.65 14.79 -18.28
CA THR A 56 9.58 15.32 -19.31
C THR A 56 8.86 15.62 -20.61
#